data_AF-A0A1X1Q3V8-F1
#
_entry.id   AF-A0A1X1Q3V8-F1
#
_cell.length_a   1.000
_cell.length_b   1.000
_cell.length_c   1.000
_cell.angle_alpha   90.00
_cell.angle_beta   90.00
_cell.angle_gamma   90.00
#
_symmetry.space_group_name_H-M   'P 1'
#
loop_
_entity.id
_entity.type
_entity.pdbx_description
1 polymer ?
#
loop_
_entity_poly.entity_id
_entity_poly.type
_entity_poly.pdbx_seq_one_letter_code
_entity_poly.pdbx_strand_id
1 'polypeptide(L)'
;MDLEEMESDIEFAEFFDYTKEELIDRLEELEKEETRINDEIDLDAAITSGEQDDDVSAKKLNKVRQLISSLKKLLEDYKNFDKKVCFSNIRELISKNNDVKIGQIEREAGVRLGYMSRLEKEGNTAEPSVEFVVSAAKLLHVSIDTLISVDLTDLTPTEQYIAKFFDKLKEDTLADKLDWVRETVDDLNHIDVDRDGDIEHPLFSFETFREENGSAYPNEVTRIVFNSKSFGRETSIAGDCFNLRLKNGTRLYLMDIEACGSGNDFSAPYAKEAWISIPFNGRQFLFTSQDDTPLAPLLETLFATVKDRMKHPKLNKDVMYAIDAFMNGDLEDDVVGVVSDDEIPF
;
A
#
# COMPACT_ATOMS: atom_id res chain seq x y z
N MET A 1 -27.44 -11.97 -24.69
CA MET A 1 -26.51 -11.55 -23.63
C MET A 1 -27.29 -10.50 -22.88
N ASP A 2 -27.93 -10.94 -21.82
CA ASP A 2 -29.04 -10.22 -21.18
C ASP A 2 -28.48 -9.04 -20.38
N LEU A 3 -29.21 -7.91 -20.38
CA LEU A 3 -28.81 -6.66 -19.74
C LEU A 3 -28.50 -6.81 -18.24
N GLU A 4 -29.05 -7.83 -17.59
CA GLU A 4 -28.76 -8.18 -16.19
C GLU A 4 -27.35 -8.76 -15.98
N GLU A 5 -26.71 -9.37 -16.99
CA GLU A 5 -25.31 -9.85 -16.91
C GLU A 5 -24.27 -8.74 -17.16
N MET A 6 -24.68 -7.59 -17.71
CA MET A 6 -23.81 -6.40 -17.84
C MET A 6 -24.04 -5.37 -16.72
N GLU A 7 -25.08 -5.53 -15.92
CA GLU A 7 -25.36 -4.67 -14.76
C GLU A 7 -24.42 -4.95 -13.57
N SER A 8 -23.75 -6.12 -13.53
CA SER A 8 -22.91 -6.54 -12.40
C SER A 8 -21.46 -6.07 -12.43
N ASP A 9 -20.93 -5.59 -13.56
CA ASP A 9 -19.47 -5.63 -13.76
C ASP A 9 -18.75 -4.28 -13.82
N ILE A 10 -19.41 -3.13 -13.66
CA ILE A 10 -18.68 -1.85 -13.72
C ILE A 10 -19.32 -0.78 -12.81
N GLU A 11 -19.16 -0.95 -11.51
CA GLU A 11 -19.37 0.14 -10.53
C GLU A 11 -18.07 0.91 -10.26
N PHE A 12 -18.22 2.21 -10.03
CA PHE A 12 -17.17 3.23 -9.89
C PHE A 12 -16.09 2.91 -8.82
N ALA A 13 -16.38 1.96 -7.93
CA ALA A 13 -15.52 1.56 -6.82
C ALA A 13 -14.36 0.65 -7.25
N GLU A 14 -14.43 -0.01 -8.42
CA GLU A 14 -13.34 -0.89 -8.87
C GLU A 14 -12.06 -0.15 -9.25
N PHE A 15 -12.13 1.15 -9.57
CA PHE A 15 -11.00 1.88 -10.16
C PHE A 15 -9.93 2.35 -9.17
N PHE A 16 -10.14 2.20 -7.86
CA PHE A 16 -9.18 2.68 -6.85
C PHE A 16 -7.89 1.84 -6.79
N ASP A 17 -7.94 0.58 -7.21
CA ASP A 17 -6.78 -0.34 -7.25
C ASP A 17 -6.09 -0.39 -8.63
N TYR A 18 -6.64 0.30 -9.63
CA TYR A 18 -6.09 0.28 -10.99
C TYR A 18 -4.85 1.17 -11.08
N THR A 19 -3.77 0.61 -11.60
CA THR A 19 -2.61 1.38 -12.02
C THR A 19 -3.00 2.34 -13.15
N LYS A 20 -2.23 3.41 -13.33
CA LYS A 20 -2.43 4.37 -14.43
C LYS A 20 -2.52 3.70 -15.80
N GLU A 21 -1.77 2.62 -16.01
CA GLU A 21 -1.74 1.87 -17.27
C GLU A 21 -3.06 1.12 -17.47
N GLU A 22 -3.57 0.45 -16.44
CA GLU A 22 -4.88 -0.22 -16.49
C GLU A 22 -6.05 0.77 -16.63
N LEU A 23 -5.95 1.98 -16.04
CA LEU A 23 -6.92 3.07 -16.26
C LEU A 23 -6.93 3.56 -17.71
N ILE A 24 -5.75 3.63 -18.37
CA ILE A 24 -5.63 4.02 -19.77
C ILE A 24 -6.19 2.93 -20.68
N ASP A 25 -5.85 1.66 -20.44
CA ASP A 25 -6.35 0.53 -21.21
C ASP A 25 -7.88 0.45 -21.13
N ARG A 26 -8.44 0.66 -19.92
CA ARG A 26 -9.89 0.66 -19.73
C ARG A 26 -10.58 1.88 -20.36
N LEU A 27 -9.92 3.03 -20.40
CA LEU A 27 -10.40 4.20 -21.14
C LEU A 27 -10.48 3.89 -22.64
N GLU A 28 -9.46 3.24 -23.21
CA GLU A 28 -9.47 2.82 -24.62
C GLU A 28 -10.59 1.81 -24.91
N GLU A 29 -10.84 0.86 -24.02
CA GLU A 29 -11.94 -0.10 -24.15
C GLU A 29 -13.31 0.60 -24.15
N LEU A 30 -13.53 1.54 -23.23
CA LEU A 30 -14.79 2.28 -23.13
C LEU A 30 -14.99 3.23 -24.32
N GLU A 31 -13.93 3.84 -24.85
CA GLU A 31 -14.00 4.66 -26.08
C GLU A 31 -14.36 3.79 -27.30
N LYS A 32 -13.83 2.56 -27.39
CA LYS A 32 -14.23 1.59 -28.43
C LYS A 32 -15.69 1.19 -28.27
N GLU A 33 -16.15 0.96 -27.04
CA GLU A 33 -17.55 0.63 -26.76
C GLU A 33 -18.49 1.80 -27.09
N GLU A 34 -18.08 3.04 -26.82
CA GLU A 34 -18.84 4.24 -27.23
C GLU A 34 -19.01 4.29 -28.75
N THR A 35 -17.94 4.01 -29.51
CA THR A 35 -18.03 4.00 -30.98
C THR A 35 -18.96 2.90 -31.49
N ARG A 36 -18.87 1.69 -30.91
CA ARG A 36 -19.72 0.57 -31.30
C ARG A 36 -21.20 0.85 -31.05
N ILE A 37 -21.55 1.42 -29.90
CA ILE A 37 -22.94 1.74 -29.56
C ILE A 37 -23.47 2.88 -30.44
N ASN A 38 -22.67 3.89 -30.77
CA ASN A 38 -23.09 4.94 -31.70
C ASN A 38 -23.34 4.37 -33.11
N ASP A 39 -22.47 3.49 -33.61
CA ASP A 39 -22.63 2.85 -34.92
C ASP A 39 -23.90 1.96 -34.97
N GLU A 40 -24.21 1.24 -33.88
CA GLU A 40 -25.44 0.44 -33.74
C GLU A 40 -26.69 1.33 -33.75
N ILE A 41 -26.68 2.44 -33.01
CA ILE A 41 -27.79 3.42 -32.99
C ILE A 41 -27.99 4.04 -34.38
N ASP A 42 -26.91 4.39 -35.09
CA ASP A 42 -26.98 4.94 -36.45
C ASP A 42 -27.51 3.91 -37.46
N LEU A 43 -27.20 2.62 -37.27
CA LEU A 43 -27.72 1.53 -38.10
C LEU A 43 -29.21 1.28 -37.85
N ASP A 44 -29.64 1.28 -36.59
CA ASP A 44 -31.03 1.06 -36.19
C ASP A 44 -31.93 2.22 -36.62
N ALA A 45 -31.44 3.46 -36.52
CA ALA A 45 -32.09 4.64 -37.07
C ALA A 45 -32.28 4.59 -38.60
N ALA A 46 -31.45 3.83 -39.31
CA ALA A 46 -31.58 3.61 -40.75
C ALA A 46 -32.55 2.49 -41.13
N ILE A 47 -32.93 1.59 -40.20
CA ILE A 47 -33.66 0.35 -40.48
C ILE A 47 -35.12 0.37 -39.97
N THR A 48 -35.46 1.08 -38.87
CA THR A 48 -36.81 0.94 -38.27
C THR A 48 -37.41 2.24 -37.70
N SER A 49 -38.70 2.48 -37.97
CA SER A 49 -39.56 3.44 -37.28
C SER A 49 -40.28 2.77 -36.09
N GLY A 50 -39.55 2.42 -35.03
CA GLY A 50 -40.08 1.67 -33.87
C GLY A 50 -39.60 2.23 -32.53
N GLU A 51 -40.49 2.92 -31.81
CA GLU A 51 -40.23 3.77 -30.64
C GLU A 51 -39.83 3.05 -29.31
N GLN A 52 -39.37 1.79 -29.32
CA GLN A 52 -39.12 1.03 -28.08
C GLN A 52 -37.67 0.59 -27.80
N ASP A 53 -36.80 0.42 -28.80
CA ASP A 53 -35.37 0.07 -28.58
C ASP A 53 -34.45 1.30 -28.42
N ASP A 54 -34.89 2.47 -28.89
CA ASP A 54 -34.08 3.71 -28.87
C ASP A 54 -33.73 4.19 -27.45
N ASP A 55 -34.57 3.90 -26.45
CA ASP A 55 -34.39 4.38 -25.07
C ASP A 55 -33.32 3.60 -24.29
N VAL A 56 -33.12 2.31 -24.59
CA VAL A 56 -32.14 1.46 -23.88
C VAL A 56 -30.72 1.75 -24.37
N SER A 57 -30.52 1.81 -25.69
CA SER A 57 -29.22 2.11 -26.30
C SER A 57 -28.76 3.53 -25.97
N ALA A 58 -29.68 4.51 -25.95
CA ALA A 58 -29.37 5.88 -25.54
C ALA A 58 -28.98 5.99 -24.05
N LYS A 59 -29.62 5.22 -23.16
CA LYS A 59 -29.25 5.16 -21.74
C LYS A 59 -27.87 4.54 -21.53
N LYS A 60 -27.57 3.44 -22.24
CA LYS A 60 -26.24 2.80 -22.21
C LYS A 60 -25.15 3.77 -22.66
N LEU A 61 -25.36 4.47 -23.78
CA LEU A 61 -24.44 5.47 -24.32
C LEU A 61 -24.16 6.62 -23.33
N ASN A 62 -25.20 7.14 -22.65
CA ASN A 62 -25.03 8.19 -21.66
C ASN A 62 -24.22 7.72 -20.44
N LYS A 63 -24.43 6.48 -19.99
CA LYS A 63 -23.66 5.87 -18.88
C LYS A 63 -22.18 5.70 -19.26
N VAL A 64 -21.89 5.19 -20.46
CA VAL A 64 -20.51 5.08 -20.99
C VAL A 64 -19.83 6.45 -21.07
N ARG A 65 -20.52 7.48 -21.57
CA ARG A 65 -20.00 8.86 -21.60
C ARG A 65 -19.71 9.43 -20.22
N GLN A 66 -20.58 9.18 -19.25
CA GLN A 66 -20.34 9.59 -17.85
C GLN A 66 -19.10 8.91 -17.26
N LEU A 67 -18.93 7.61 -17.51
CA LEU A 67 -17.73 6.87 -17.10
C LEU A 67 -16.46 7.41 -17.76
N ILE A 68 -16.47 7.63 -19.08
CA ILE A 68 -15.34 8.23 -19.81
C ILE A 68 -14.99 9.61 -19.24
N SER A 69 -15.98 10.46 -18.97
CA SER A 69 -15.75 11.79 -18.39
C SER A 69 -15.14 11.72 -16.99
N SER A 70 -15.55 10.72 -16.21
CA SER A 70 -15.06 10.51 -14.85
C SER A 70 -13.65 9.93 -14.84
N LEU A 71 -13.36 8.96 -15.70
CA LEU A 71 -12.02 8.40 -15.90
C LEU A 71 -11.04 9.45 -16.42
N LYS A 72 -11.45 10.29 -17.38
CA LYS A 72 -10.63 11.41 -17.86
C LYS A 72 -10.30 12.40 -16.75
N LYS A 73 -11.28 12.73 -15.90
CA LYS A 73 -11.07 13.58 -14.73
C LYS A 73 -10.11 12.91 -13.73
N LEU A 74 -10.29 11.63 -13.46
CA LEU A 74 -9.44 10.86 -12.56
C LEU A 74 -8.00 10.75 -13.09
N LEU A 75 -7.82 10.62 -14.41
CA LEU A 75 -6.53 10.62 -15.09
C LEU A 75 -5.86 12.00 -15.09
N GLU A 76 -6.63 13.09 -15.23
CA GLU A 76 -6.14 14.47 -15.07
C GLU A 76 -5.71 14.77 -13.62
N ASP A 77 -6.44 14.23 -12.65
CA ASP A 77 -6.13 14.31 -11.23
C ASP A 77 -4.96 13.38 -10.86
N TYR A 78 -4.67 12.35 -11.67
CA TYR A 78 -3.50 11.46 -11.59
C TYR A 78 -2.21 12.18 -12.02
N LYS A 79 -1.87 13.27 -11.33
CA LYS A 79 -0.56 13.91 -11.40
C LYS A 79 0.43 13.09 -10.60
N ASN A 80 1.22 12.29 -11.32
CA ASN A 80 2.29 11.44 -10.77
C ASN A 80 3.35 12.20 -9.94
N PHE A 81 3.41 13.53 -10.02
CA PHE A 81 4.46 14.31 -9.38
C PHE A 81 3.97 15.72 -8.99
N ASP A 82 3.87 15.97 -7.68
CA ASP A 82 3.73 17.34 -7.17
C ASP A 82 5.11 17.97 -6.94
N LYS A 83 5.50 18.81 -7.90
CA LYS A 83 6.76 19.55 -7.82
C LYS A 83 6.83 20.50 -6.62
N LYS A 84 5.70 21.00 -6.11
CA LYS A 84 5.68 21.88 -4.95
C LYS A 84 6.04 21.08 -3.70
N VAL A 85 5.45 19.90 -3.53
CA VAL A 85 5.77 18.97 -2.43
C VAL A 85 7.25 18.60 -2.49
N CYS A 86 7.74 18.13 -3.64
CA CYS A 86 9.14 17.77 -3.82
C CYS A 86 10.10 18.94 -3.51
N PHE A 87 9.83 20.16 -4.00
CA PHE A 87 10.69 21.30 -3.71
C PHE A 87 10.60 21.79 -2.26
N SER A 88 9.42 21.70 -1.65
CA SER A 88 9.22 22.00 -0.24
C SER A 88 10.01 21.03 0.64
N ASN A 89 9.93 19.73 0.33
CA ASN A 89 10.69 18.67 0.97
C ASN A 89 12.19 18.87 0.86
N ILE A 90 12.71 19.21 -0.33
CA ILE A 90 14.13 19.51 -0.53
C ILE A 90 14.56 20.68 0.36
N ARG A 91 13.76 21.74 0.45
CA ARG A 91 14.08 22.89 1.31
C ARG A 91 14.09 22.52 2.79
N GLU A 92 13.12 21.74 3.22
CA GLU A 92 13.00 21.31 4.61
C GLU A 92 14.11 20.33 5.01
N LEU A 93 14.52 19.44 4.10
CA LEU A 93 15.65 18.56 4.33
C LEU A 93 16.98 19.34 4.36
N ILE A 94 17.12 20.39 3.54
CA ILE A 94 18.28 21.29 3.57
C ILE A 94 18.30 22.16 4.83
N SER A 95 17.13 22.62 5.31
CA SER A 95 17.04 23.40 6.55
C SER A 95 17.48 22.58 7.77
N LYS A 96 17.18 21.27 7.75
CA LYS A 96 17.58 20.30 8.77
C LYS A 96 19.02 19.80 8.61
N ASN A 97 19.51 19.68 7.38
CA ASN A 97 20.88 19.22 7.07
C ASN A 97 21.77 20.40 6.62
N ASN A 98 22.52 20.97 7.56
CA ASN A 98 23.42 22.12 7.28
C ASN A 98 24.57 21.81 6.30
N ASP A 99 24.83 20.55 6.00
CA ASP A 99 25.95 20.12 5.16
C ASP A 99 25.66 20.21 3.65
N VAL A 100 24.38 20.25 3.25
CA VAL A 100 23.97 20.21 1.85
C VAL A 100 23.38 21.56 1.44
N LYS A 101 23.86 22.11 0.32
CA LYS A 101 23.33 23.36 -0.26
C LYS A 101 22.63 23.09 -1.58
N ILE A 102 21.59 23.87 -1.90
CA ILE A 102 20.88 23.79 -3.19
C ILE A 102 21.86 23.84 -4.38
N GLY A 103 22.84 24.75 -4.34
CA GLY A 103 23.85 24.86 -5.41
C GLY A 103 24.79 23.65 -5.55
N GLN A 104 24.91 22.79 -4.53
CA GLN A 104 25.65 21.53 -4.63
C GLN A 104 24.80 20.47 -5.33
N ILE A 105 23.50 20.38 -4.98
CA ILE A 105 22.55 19.50 -5.67
C ILE A 105 22.46 19.85 -7.15
N GLU A 106 22.37 21.14 -7.48
CA GLU A 106 22.33 21.61 -8.87
C GLU A 106 23.60 21.25 -9.65
N ARG A 107 24.76 21.32 -9.00
CA ARG A 107 26.04 20.97 -9.61
C ARG A 107 26.16 19.47 -9.86
N GLU A 108 25.78 18.66 -8.88
CA GLU A 108 25.82 17.18 -8.96
C GLU A 108 24.87 16.67 -10.05
N ALA A 109 23.69 17.29 -10.17
CA ALA A 109 22.70 16.98 -11.20
C ALA A 109 23.07 17.49 -12.61
N GLY A 110 24.18 18.24 -12.76
CA GLY A 110 24.57 18.83 -14.03
C GLY A 110 23.64 19.94 -14.54
N VAL A 111 22.82 20.53 -13.66
CA VAL A 111 21.88 21.62 -14.02
C VAL A 111 22.48 22.99 -13.71
N ARG A 112 21.90 24.04 -14.31
CA ARG A 112 22.37 25.42 -14.12
C ARG A 112 22.04 25.91 -12.72
N LEU A 113 22.90 26.75 -12.14
CA LEU A 113 22.62 27.37 -10.84
C LEU A 113 21.32 28.20 -10.85
N GLY A 114 20.53 28.04 -9.80
CA GLY A 114 19.19 28.59 -9.69
C GLY A 114 18.19 27.93 -10.64
N TYR A 115 18.38 26.65 -10.97
CA TYR A 115 17.43 25.82 -11.71
C TYR A 115 16.14 25.65 -10.89
N MET A 116 16.27 25.26 -9.61
CA MET A 116 15.13 25.07 -8.71
C MET A 116 14.32 26.36 -8.56
N SER A 117 15.00 27.49 -8.30
CA SER A 117 14.34 28.80 -8.14
C SER A 117 13.63 29.30 -9.41
N ARG A 118 14.00 28.82 -10.60
CA ARG A 118 13.31 29.14 -11.85
C ARG A 118 12.09 28.25 -12.09
N LEU A 119 12.17 26.98 -11.67
CA LEU A 119 11.08 26.02 -11.79
C LEU A 119 9.93 26.29 -10.80
N GLU A 120 10.24 26.93 -9.68
CA GLU A 120 9.27 27.26 -8.63
C GLU A 120 8.48 28.55 -8.89
N LYS A 121 8.86 29.34 -9.91
CA LYS A 121 8.13 30.58 -10.22
C LYS A 121 6.69 30.30 -10.60
N GLU A 122 5.78 31.14 -10.10
CA GLU A 122 4.36 31.09 -10.42
C GLU A 122 4.13 31.16 -11.93
N GLY A 123 3.40 30.19 -12.47
CA GLY A 123 3.12 30.05 -13.91
C GLY A 123 4.08 29.14 -14.67
N ASN A 124 5.17 28.66 -14.07
CA ASN A 124 6.00 27.63 -14.70
C ASN A 124 5.31 26.27 -14.52
N THR A 125 5.10 25.51 -15.59
CA THR A 125 4.57 24.14 -15.57
C THR A 125 5.64 23.08 -15.79
N ALA A 126 6.88 23.47 -16.07
CA ALA A 126 7.97 22.53 -16.28
C ALA A 126 8.23 21.68 -15.04
N GLU A 127 8.45 20.38 -15.29
CA GLU A 127 8.83 19.38 -14.30
C GLU A 127 10.34 19.41 -14.08
N PRO A 128 10.82 19.12 -12.86
CA PRO A 128 12.24 18.96 -12.61
C PRO A 128 12.77 17.72 -13.34
N SER A 129 14.02 17.77 -13.79
CA SER A 129 14.67 16.60 -14.39
C SER A 129 14.86 15.50 -13.35
N VAL A 130 14.77 14.25 -13.81
CA VAL A 130 14.96 13.07 -12.96
C VAL A 130 16.34 13.07 -12.33
N GLU A 131 17.39 13.49 -13.05
CA GLU A 131 18.74 13.63 -12.54
C GLU A 131 18.81 14.58 -11.35
N PHE A 132 18.03 15.66 -11.37
CA PHE A 132 17.95 16.60 -10.24
C PHE A 132 17.31 15.94 -9.01
N VAL A 133 16.16 15.26 -9.19
CA VAL A 133 15.46 14.59 -8.09
C VAL A 133 16.31 13.46 -7.49
N VAL A 134 16.94 12.64 -8.33
CA VAL A 134 17.84 11.56 -7.90
C VAL A 134 19.06 12.11 -7.16
N SER A 135 19.65 13.20 -7.66
CA SER A 135 20.81 13.83 -6.99
C SER A 135 20.43 14.42 -5.64
N ALA A 136 19.24 15.04 -5.55
CA ALA A 136 18.71 15.55 -4.29
C ALA A 136 18.49 14.42 -3.28
N ALA A 137 17.82 13.35 -3.69
CA ALA A 137 17.57 12.17 -2.84
C ALA A 137 18.88 11.57 -2.31
N LYS A 138 19.87 11.39 -3.19
CA LYS A 138 21.21 10.87 -2.82
C LYS A 138 21.93 11.76 -1.81
N LEU A 139 21.97 13.07 -2.06
CA LEU A 139 22.68 14.01 -1.18
C LEU A 139 21.97 14.23 0.16
N LEU A 140 20.64 14.12 0.18
CA LEU A 140 19.84 14.29 1.38
C LEU A 140 19.63 12.98 2.15
N HIS A 141 20.14 11.85 1.64
CA HIS A 141 20.01 10.51 2.21
C HIS A 141 18.56 10.12 2.49
N VAL A 142 17.68 10.36 1.52
CA VAL A 142 16.27 9.97 1.54
C VAL A 142 15.92 9.18 0.29
N SER A 143 14.88 8.35 0.34
CA SER A 143 14.39 7.67 -0.86
C SER A 143 13.74 8.66 -1.83
N ILE A 144 13.71 8.31 -3.11
CA ILE A 144 13.01 9.12 -4.13
C ILE A 144 11.52 9.14 -3.81
N ASP A 145 10.95 8.01 -3.39
CA ASP A 145 9.53 7.89 -3.04
C ASP A 145 9.16 8.83 -1.88
N THR A 146 9.97 8.88 -0.82
CA THR A 146 9.77 9.84 0.29
C THR A 146 9.84 11.29 -0.20
N LEU A 147 10.76 11.59 -1.11
CA LEU A 147 10.92 12.96 -1.61
C LEU A 147 9.73 13.45 -2.43
N ILE A 148 9.03 12.55 -3.14
CA ILE A 148 7.95 12.90 -4.06
C ILE A 148 6.55 12.68 -3.49
N SER A 149 6.40 11.72 -2.57
CA SER A 149 5.08 11.25 -2.11
C SER A 149 4.71 11.72 -0.70
N VAL A 150 5.70 12.05 0.15
CA VAL A 150 5.46 12.42 1.55
C VAL A 150 5.62 13.91 1.72
N ASP A 151 4.68 14.60 2.35
CA ASP A 151 4.90 15.99 2.75
C ASP A 151 5.77 16.05 4.03
N LEU A 152 7.00 16.54 3.88
CA LEU A 152 7.99 16.60 4.96
C LEU A 152 7.94 17.90 5.76
N THR A 153 7.14 18.91 5.36
CA THR A 153 7.19 20.26 5.95
C THR A 153 6.75 20.31 7.40
N ASP A 154 5.80 19.46 7.79
CA ASP A 154 5.16 19.50 9.11
C ASP A 154 5.28 18.19 9.89
N LEU A 155 6.22 17.31 9.50
CA LEU A 155 6.44 16.07 10.22
C LEU A 155 6.98 16.31 11.63
N THR A 156 6.31 15.73 12.62
CA THR A 156 6.82 15.62 13.99
C THR A 156 8.13 14.82 14.04
N PRO A 157 8.96 14.97 15.09
CA PRO A 157 10.19 14.19 15.23
C PRO A 157 9.96 12.67 15.20
N THR A 158 8.81 12.21 15.69
CA THR A 158 8.42 10.80 15.69
C THR A 158 8.13 10.30 14.28
N GLU A 159 7.37 11.06 13.48
CA GLU A 159 7.06 10.68 12.10
C GLU A 159 8.32 10.68 11.22
N GLN A 160 9.23 11.63 11.44
CA GLN A 160 10.54 11.63 10.75
C GLN A 160 11.37 10.38 11.08
N TYR A 161 11.31 9.91 12.33
CA TYR A 161 11.99 8.68 12.73
C TYR A 161 11.37 7.45 12.04
N ILE A 162 10.04 7.39 11.99
CA ILE A 162 9.29 6.32 11.31
C ILE A 162 9.58 6.34 9.80
N ALA A 163 9.55 7.49 9.15
CA ALA A 163 9.86 7.62 7.72
C ALA A 163 11.26 7.06 7.39
N LYS A 164 12.29 7.45 8.17
CA LYS A 164 13.67 6.92 8.01
C LYS A 164 13.75 5.42 8.24
N PHE A 165 12.99 4.90 9.21
CA PHE A 165 12.91 3.47 9.46
C PHE A 165 12.30 2.73 8.26
N PHE A 166 11.19 3.23 7.69
CA PHE A 166 10.53 2.64 6.52
C PHE A 166 11.37 2.72 5.24
N ASP A 167 12.09 3.83 5.03
CA ASP A 167 13.03 3.96 3.91
C ASP A 167 14.12 2.88 3.95
N LYS A 168 14.76 2.74 5.11
CA LYS A 168 15.76 1.68 5.30
C LYS A 168 15.17 0.29 5.13
N LEU A 169 13.96 0.08 5.65
CA LEU A 169 13.26 -1.19 5.55
C LEU A 169 12.96 -1.57 4.09
N LYS A 170 12.56 -0.59 3.28
CA LYS A 170 12.35 -0.76 1.83
C LYS A 170 13.66 -1.11 1.12
N GLU A 171 14.74 -0.37 1.39
CA GLU A 171 16.06 -0.64 0.81
C GLU A 171 16.58 -2.05 1.13
N ASP A 172 16.49 -2.46 2.40
CA ASP A 172 16.95 -3.78 2.83
C ASP A 172 16.02 -4.91 2.31
N THR A 173 14.73 -4.62 2.07
CA THR A 173 13.80 -5.55 1.39
C THR A 173 14.18 -5.72 -0.08
N LEU A 174 14.50 -4.64 -0.79
CA LEU A 174 14.93 -4.69 -2.19
C LEU A 174 16.30 -5.37 -2.37
N ALA A 175 17.17 -5.24 -1.38
CA ALA A 175 18.47 -5.90 -1.33
C ALA A 175 18.41 -7.36 -0.85
N ASP A 176 17.21 -7.90 -0.61
CA ASP A 176 16.95 -9.26 -0.15
C ASP A 176 17.71 -9.65 1.13
N LYS A 177 17.84 -8.69 2.06
CA LYS A 177 18.47 -8.92 3.37
C LYS A 177 17.47 -9.27 4.46
N LEU A 178 16.18 -9.19 4.16
CA LEU A 178 15.08 -9.31 5.12
C LEU A 178 14.22 -10.53 4.84
N ASP A 179 14.11 -11.36 5.87
CA ASP A 179 13.32 -12.59 5.90
C ASP A 179 11.88 -12.28 6.34
N TRP A 180 11.10 -11.76 5.40
CA TRP A 180 9.66 -11.55 5.57
C TRP A 180 8.92 -12.89 5.60
N VAL A 181 7.93 -13.00 6.48
CA VAL A 181 7.01 -14.13 6.56
C VAL A 181 5.65 -13.67 6.06
N ARG A 182 5.05 -14.44 5.16
CA ARG A 182 3.69 -14.22 4.68
C ARG A 182 2.72 -14.95 5.59
N GLU A 183 1.68 -14.26 6.02
CA GLU A 183 0.52 -14.81 6.71
C GLU A 183 -0.67 -14.71 5.76
N THR A 184 -1.30 -15.85 5.44
CA THR A 184 -2.37 -15.86 4.46
C THR A 184 -3.66 -15.32 5.05
N VAL A 185 -4.50 -14.73 4.18
CA VAL A 185 -5.84 -14.27 4.57
C VAL A 185 -6.67 -15.39 5.20
N ASP A 186 -6.52 -16.62 4.71
CA ASP A 186 -7.25 -17.79 5.20
C ASP A 186 -6.79 -18.16 6.61
N ASP A 187 -5.47 -18.22 6.84
CA ASP A 187 -4.91 -18.51 8.16
C ASP A 187 -5.33 -17.46 9.21
N LEU A 188 -5.38 -16.18 8.81
CA LEU A 188 -5.69 -15.08 9.72
C LEU A 188 -7.19 -14.94 10.03
N ASN A 189 -8.06 -15.23 9.06
CA ASN A 189 -9.51 -15.20 9.29
C ASN A 189 -10.03 -16.46 10.00
N HIS A 190 -9.26 -17.55 10.00
CA HIS A 190 -9.60 -18.82 10.67
C HIS A 190 -8.68 -19.14 11.85
N ILE A 191 -8.10 -18.13 12.49
CA ILE A 191 -7.36 -18.33 13.74
C ILE A 191 -8.32 -18.95 14.75
N ASP A 192 -7.88 -20.06 15.35
CA ASP A 192 -8.57 -20.71 16.46
C ASP A 192 -7.88 -20.41 17.79
N VAL A 193 -8.64 -20.55 18.89
CA VAL A 193 -8.05 -20.58 20.23
C VAL A 193 -7.40 -21.94 20.48
N ASP A 194 -6.30 -21.95 21.22
CA ASP A 194 -5.69 -23.18 21.67
C ASP A 194 -6.56 -23.91 22.72
N ARG A 195 -6.05 -25.03 23.24
CA ARG A 195 -6.76 -25.83 24.25
C ARG A 195 -6.98 -25.11 25.57
N ASP A 196 -6.19 -24.09 25.85
CA ASP A 196 -6.24 -23.29 27.07
C ASP A 196 -7.06 -22.00 26.87
N GLY A 197 -7.53 -21.73 25.63
CA GLY A 197 -8.32 -20.58 25.26
C GLY A 197 -7.49 -19.36 24.87
N ASP A 198 -6.18 -19.53 24.70
CA ASP A 198 -5.24 -18.49 24.32
C ASP A 198 -5.10 -18.41 22.79
N ILE A 199 -4.87 -17.20 22.28
CA ILE A 199 -4.66 -16.94 20.85
C ILE A 199 -3.15 -16.79 20.62
N GLU A 200 -2.59 -17.57 19.69
CA GLU A 200 -1.15 -17.50 19.40
C GLU A 200 -0.73 -16.18 18.72
N HIS A 201 -1.64 -15.57 17.94
CA HIS A 201 -1.32 -14.35 17.19
C HIS A 201 -1.39 -13.08 18.06
N PRO A 202 -0.30 -12.30 18.18
CA PRO A 202 -0.21 -11.18 19.14
C PRO A 202 -1.11 -9.98 18.81
N LEU A 203 -1.62 -9.90 17.58
CA LEU A 203 -2.52 -8.82 17.14
C LEU A 203 -4.01 -9.14 17.27
N PHE A 204 -4.38 -10.38 17.56
CA PHE A 204 -5.78 -10.75 17.75
C PHE A 204 -6.13 -10.83 19.23
N SER A 205 -7.40 -10.63 19.55
CA SER A 205 -7.94 -10.76 20.91
C SER A 205 -9.25 -11.54 20.90
N PHE A 206 -9.47 -12.37 21.92
CA PHE A 206 -10.75 -13.05 22.12
C PHE A 206 -11.66 -12.11 22.90
N GLU A 207 -12.66 -11.53 22.23
CA GLU A 207 -13.52 -10.52 22.84
C GLU A 207 -14.99 -10.93 22.75
N THR A 208 -15.72 -10.69 23.85
CA THR A 208 -17.18 -10.73 23.89
C THR A 208 -17.72 -9.31 23.77
N PHE A 209 -18.55 -9.04 22.77
CA PHE A 209 -19.14 -7.73 22.56
C PHE A 209 -20.56 -7.83 22.01
N ARG A 210 -21.26 -6.70 22.01
CA ARG A 210 -22.64 -6.59 21.52
C ARG A 210 -22.63 -6.09 20.09
N GLU A 211 -23.19 -6.87 19.18
CA GLU A 211 -23.30 -6.57 17.75
C GLU A 211 -24.74 -6.13 17.42
N GLU A 212 -24.88 -5.02 16.69
CA GLU A 212 -26.17 -4.44 16.30
C GLU A 212 -26.66 -5.06 14.99
N ASN A 213 -27.32 -6.21 15.05
CA ASN A 213 -27.73 -6.96 13.85
C ASN A 213 -29.07 -6.46 13.26
N GLY A 214 -29.34 -5.13 13.32
CA GLY A 214 -30.59 -4.52 12.86
C GLY A 214 -31.85 -4.92 13.64
N SER A 215 -31.70 -5.61 14.78
CA SER A 215 -32.78 -6.01 15.68
C SER A 215 -32.88 -5.07 16.89
N ALA A 216 -34.05 -5.00 17.53
CA ALA A 216 -34.27 -4.17 18.71
C ALA A 216 -33.42 -4.56 19.95
N TYR A 217 -32.76 -5.72 19.90
CA TYR A 217 -31.84 -6.19 20.93
C TYR A 217 -30.50 -6.58 20.28
N PRO A 218 -29.37 -5.97 20.68
CA PRO A 218 -28.06 -6.36 20.18
C PRO A 218 -27.69 -7.74 20.72
N ASN A 219 -27.09 -8.57 19.87
CA ASN A 219 -26.67 -9.92 20.22
C ASN A 219 -25.29 -9.88 20.87
N GLU A 220 -25.09 -10.66 21.94
CA GLU A 220 -23.75 -10.84 22.52
C GLU A 220 -23.02 -11.93 21.72
N VAL A 221 -21.96 -11.52 21.03
CA VAL A 221 -21.13 -12.37 20.18
C VAL A 221 -19.75 -12.46 20.81
N THR A 222 -19.21 -13.67 20.90
CA THR A 222 -17.84 -13.93 21.31
C THR A 222 -17.08 -14.47 20.12
N ARG A 223 -16.10 -13.72 19.63
CA ARG A 223 -15.25 -14.13 18.51
C ARG A 223 -13.83 -13.57 18.64
N ILE A 224 -12.92 -14.18 17.91
CA ILE A 224 -11.57 -13.65 17.72
C ILE A 224 -11.68 -12.41 16.83
N VAL A 225 -11.14 -11.29 17.29
CA VAL A 225 -11.17 -10.02 16.55
C VAL A 225 -9.78 -9.42 16.43
N PHE A 226 -9.51 -8.85 15.26
CA PHE A 226 -8.44 -7.89 15.10
C PHE A 226 -9.00 -6.49 15.39
N ASN A 227 -8.54 -5.89 16.49
CA ASN A 227 -8.98 -4.55 16.88
C ASN A 227 -8.13 -3.50 16.14
N SER A 228 -8.53 -3.22 14.90
CA SER A 228 -7.93 -2.21 14.02
C SER A 228 -8.08 -0.81 14.61
N LYS A 229 -7.15 0.09 14.29
CA LYS A 229 -7.30 1.49 14.64
C LYS A 229 -8.27 2.21 13.70
N SER A 230 -8.32 1.81 12.43
CA SER A 230 -9.20 2.32 11.38
C SER A 230 -10.66 1.86 11.54
N PHE A 231 -10.90 0.55 11.69
CA PHE A 231 -12.26 -0.02 11.66
C PHE A 231 -12.71 -0.64 12.99
N GLY A 232 -11.83 -0.64 14.01
CA GLY A 232 -12.16 -1.17 15.33
C GLY A 232 -12.40 -2.68 15.30
N ARG A 233 -13.51 -3.12 15.89
CA ARG A 233 -13.86 -4.55 16.02
C ARG A 233 -14.55 -5.14 14.79
N GLU A 234 -15.04 -4.28 13.91
CA GLU A 234 -15.70 -4.66 12.66
C GLU A 234 -14.65 -4.70 11.54
N THR A 235 -13.58 -5.46 11.77
CA THR A 235 -12.47 -5.58 10.81
C THR A 235 -12.34 -7.01 10.35
N SER A 236 -12.25 -7.19 9.03
CA SER A 236 -11.86 -8.45 8.40
C SER A 236 -10.50 -8.28 7.73
N ILE A 237 -9.77 -9.38 7.56
CA ILE A 237 -8.53 -9.38 6.80
C ILE A 237 -8.87 -9.49 5.32
N ALA A 238 -8.48 -8.49 4.53
CA ALA A 238 -8.78 -8.40 3.10
C ALA A 238 -7.79 -9.20 2.25
N GLY A 239 -6.53 -9.24 2.67
CA GLY A 239 -5.42 -9.79 1.89
C GLY A 239 -4.35 -10.50 2.71
N ASP A 240 -3.32 -10.99 2.01
CA ASP A 240 -2.15 -11.56 2.67
C ASP A 240 -1.44 -10.49 3.50
N CYS A 241 -1.16 -10.82 4.76
CA CYS A 241 -0.40 -9.95 5.65
C CYS A 241 1.08 -10.39 5.70
N PHE A 242 1.93 -9.50 6.17
CA PHE A 242 3.37 -9.76 6.25
C PHE A 242 3.92 -9.44 7.62
N ASN A 243 4.74 -10.34 8.17
CA ASN A 243 5.48 -10.09 9.39
C ASN A 243 6.99 -10.12 9.15
N LEU A 244 7.73 -9.36 9.96
CA LEU A 244 9.18 -9.33 9.97
C LEU A 244 9.71 -9.35 11.40
N ARG A 245 10.64 -10.27 11.66
CA ARG A 245 11.36 -10.31 12.93
C ARG A 245 12.43 -9.23 13.01
N LEU A 246 12.28 -8.33 13.97
CA LEU A 246 13.27 -7.33 14.38
C LEU A 246 14.11 -7.86 15.55
N LYS A 247 14.77 -6.95 16.28
CA LYS A 247 15.60 -7.28 17.43
C LYS A 247 14.76 -7.76 18.62
N ASN A 248 15.34 -8.60 19.49
CA ASN A 248 14.76 -9.06 20.75
C ASN A 248 13.40 -9.76 20.61
N GLY A 249 13.12 -10.38 19.46
CA GLY A 249 11.84 -11.03 19.20
C GLY A 249 10.69 -10.06 18.92
N THR A 250 10.95 -8.75 18.84
CA THR A 250 9.99 -7.77 18.33
C THR A 250 9.64 -8.13 16.89
N ARG A 251 8.35 -8.06 16.54
CA ARG A 251 7.85 -8.33 15.19
C ARG A 251 7.12 -7.11 14.66
N LEU A 252 7.45 -6.71 13.43
CA LEU A 252 6.69 -5.75 12.64
C LEU A 252 5.65 -6.52 11.83
N TYR A 253 4.43 -6.01 11.79
CA TYR A 253 3.32 -6.56 11.00
C TYR A 253 2.80 -5.49 10.06
N LEU A 254 2.56 -5.88 8.83
CA LEU A 254 1.87 -5.13 7.80
C LEU A 254 0.55 -5.85 7.52
N MET A 255 -0.55 -5.23 7.91
CA MET A 255 -1.89 -5.81 7.83
C MET A 255 -2.67 -5.17 6.69
N ASP A 256 -3.38 -6.00 5.92
CA ASP A 256 -4.29 -5.58 4.86
C ASP A 256 -5.72 -5.86 5.30
N ILE A 257 -6.49 -4.81 5.56
CA ILE A 257 -7.75 -4.89 6.29
C ILE A 257 -8.91 -4.22 5.54
N GLU A 258 -10.11 -4.72 5.78
CA GLU A 258 -11.36 -4.17 5.29
C GLU A 258 -12.36 -4.00 6.43
N ALA A 259 -13.25 -3.01 6.31
CA ALA A 259 -14.36 -2.90 7.24
C ALA A 259 -15.40 -3.99 6.96
N CYS A 260 -15.81 -4.70 8.02
CA CYS A 260 -16.84 -5.71 7.96
C CYS A 260 -18.22 -5.03 7.96
N GLY A 261 -18.75 -4.70 6.78
CA GLY A 261 -20.08 -4.11 6.63
C GLY A 261 -21.20 -5.12 6.93
N SER A 262 -22.12 -4.76 7.83
CA SER A 262 -23.41 -5.45 7.98
C SER A 262 -24.39 -4.95 6.92
N GLY A 263 -24.12 -5.24 5.65
CA GLY A 263 -24.95 -4.81 4.54
C GLY A 263 -24.27 -5.09 3.20
N ASN A 264 -25.09 -5.35 2.18
CA ASN A 264 -24.71 -5.70 0.81
C ASN A 264 -24.01 -4.55 0.05
N ASP A 265 -23.24 -3.70 0.73
CA ASP A 265 -22.47 -2.63 0.12
C ASP A 265 -21.14 -3.22 -0.40
N PHE A 266 -21.05 -3.36 -1.71
CA PHE A 266 -19.89 -3.88 -2.45
C PHE A 266 -18.65 -2.96 -2.41
N SER A 267 -18.64 -1.95 -1.54
CA SER A 267 -17.56 -0.98 -1.36
C SER A 267 -17.17 -0.87 0.12
N ALA A 268 -16.76 -1.99 0.72
CA ALA A 268 -16.14 -1.96 2.03
C ALA A 268 -14.85 -1.11 1.96
N PRO A 269 -14.68 -0.10 2.85
CA PRO A 269 -13.43 0.65 2.88
C PRO A 269 -12.27 -0.27 3.27
N TYR A 270 -11.19 -0.20 2.50
CA TYR A 270 -9.93 -0.90 2.75
C TYR A 270 -8.93 0.04 3.43
N ALA A 271 -8.06 -0.53 4.26
CA ALA A 271 -6.95 0.18 4.87
C ALA A 271 -5.76 -0.76 5.04
N LYS A 272 -4.55 -0.20 5.05
CA LYS A 272 -3.34 -0.94 5.43
C LYS A 272 -2.83 -0.38 6.75
N GLU A 273 -2.49 -1.26 7.68
CA GLU A 273 -2.01 -0.86 9.01
C GLU A 273 -0.64 -1.45 9.32
N ALA A 274 0.23 -0.62 9.91
CA ALA A 274 1.52 -1.06 10.43
C ALA A 274 1.48 -1.20 11.96
N TRP A 275 1.83 -2.37 12.46
CA TRP A 275 1.84 -2.71 13.89
C TRP A 275 3.18 -3.26 14.33
N ILE A 276 3.61 -2.93 15.55
CA ILE A 276 4.76 -3.56 16.20
C ILE A 276 4.26 -4.36 17.40
N SER A 277 4.63 -5.64 17.44
CA SER A 277 4.49 -6.47 18.65
C SER A 277 5.83 -6.58 19.35
N ILE A 278 5.87 -6.18 20.62
CA ILE A 278 7.03 -6.31 21.49
C ILE A 278 6.72 -7.42 22.50
N PRO A 279 7.55 -8.47 22.60
CA PRO A 279 7.37 -9.50 23.61
C PRO A 279 7.21 -8.89 25.00
N PHE A 280 6.19 -9.33 25.75
CA PHE A 280 5.87 -8.89 27.11
C PHE A 280 5.37 -7.43 27.28
N ASN A 281 5.58 -6.56 26.28
CA ASN A 281 5.13 -5.17 26.32
C ASN A 281 3.85 -4.92 25.49
N GLY A 282 3.38 -5.93 24.75
CA GLY A 282 2.14 -5.88 23.99
C GLY A 282 2.33 -5.41 22.54
N ARG A 283 1.25 -4.87 21.96
CA ARG A 283 1.22 -4.36 20.57
C ARG A 283 1.08 -2.85 20.54
N GLN A 284 1.77 -2.22 19.59
CA GLN A 284 1.73 -0.78 19.34
C GLN A 284 1.37 -0.53 17.88
N PHE A 285 0.35 0.31 17.67
CA PHE A 285 -0.01 0.85 16.37
C PHE A 285 1.02 1.92 15.95
N LEU A 286 1.45 1.89 14.69
CA LEU A 286 2.31 2.93 14.13
C LEU A 286 1.48 3.97 13.37
N PHE A 287 0.88 3.58 12.25
CA PHE A 287 0.03 4.41 11.39
C PHE A 287 -0.74 3.53 10.38
N THR A 288 -1.74 4.12 9.73
CA THR A 288 -2.62 3.49 8.74
C THR A 288 -2.58 4.26 7.43
N SER A 289 -2.93 3.62 6.30
CA SER A 289 -3.01 4.29 5.00
C SER A 289 -4.30 5.11 4.80
N GLN A 290 -5.32 4.89 5.63
CA GLN A 290 -6.60 5.60 5.53
C GLN A 290 -6.59 6.99 6.20
N ASP A 291 -5.73 7.19 7.20
CA ASP A 291 -5.60 8.49 7.85
C ASP A 291 -4.90 9.46 6.88
N ASP A 292 -5.22 10.76 6.94
CA ASP A 292 -4.52 11.84 6.22
C ASP A 292 -3.06 12.03 6.74
N THR A 293 -2.43 10.96 7.23
CA THR A 293 -1.05 10.97 7.67
C THR A 293 -0.12 11.09 6.47
N PRO A 294 0.88 11.97 6.53
CA PRO A 294 1.87 12.12 5.46
C PRO A 294 2.65 10.82 5.20
N LEU A 295 2.64 9.86 6.14
CA LEU A 295 3.34 8.58 6.01
C LEU A 295 2.57 7.51 5.21
N ALA A 296 1.27 7.71 4.95
CA ALA A 296 0.43 6.71 4.27
C ALA A 296 1.03 6.21 2.94
N PRO A 297 1.58 7.08 2.06
CA PRO A 297 2.21 6.62 0.82
C PRO A 297 3.43 5.71 1.03
N LEU A 298 4.17 5.87 2.12
CA LEU A 298 5.32 5.01 2.44
C LEU A 298 4.87 3.60 2.80
N LEU A 299 3.77 3.47 3.53
CA LEU A 299 3.21 2.17 3.90
C LEU A 299 2.70 1.45 2.66
N GLU A 300 1.93 2.12 1.82
CA GLU A 300 1.43 1.57 0.55
C GLU A 300 2.59 1.08 -0.34
N THR A 301 3.61 1.92 -0.50
CA THR A 301 4.79 1.58 -1.31
C THR A 301 5.57 0.42 -0.73
N LEU A 302 5.78 0.38 0.60
CA LEU A 302 6.45 -0.73 1.26
C LEU A 302 5.65 -2.03 1.10
N PHE A 303 4.33 -1.97 1.31
CA PHE A 303 3.45 -3.12 1.21
C PHE A 303 3.50 -3.72 -0.20
N ALA A 304 3.37 -2.90 -1.24
CA ALA A 304 3.52 -3.33 -2.62
C ALA A 304 4.89 -3.95 -2.90
N THR A 305 5.96 -3.33 -2.38
CA THR A 305 7.34 -3.84 -2.52
C THR A 305 7.50 -5.22 -1.89
N VAL A 306 6.97 -5.42 -0.67
CA VAL A 306 7.03 -6.71 0.03
C VAL A 306 6.20 -7.75 -0.71
N LYS A 307 4.95 -7.43 -1.08
CA LYS A 307 4.05 -8.32 -1.81
C LYS A 307 4.68 -8.82 -3.10
N ASP A 308 5.32 -7.93 -3.86
CA ASP A 308 6.00 -8.32 -5.09
C ASP A 308 7.24 -9.19 -4.84
N ARG A 309 8.06 -8.81 -3.85
CA ARG A 309 9.26 -9.60 -3.48
C ARG A 309 8.93 -10.99 -2.95
N MET A 310 7.80 -11.15 -2.27
CA MET A 310 7.36 -12.44 -1.74
C MET A 310 6.85 -13.41 -2.82
N LYS A 311 6.69 -12.98 -4.08
CA LYS A 311 6.43 -13.89 -5.22
C LYS A 311 7.66 -14.71 -5.61
N HIS A 312 8.85 -14.27 -5.20
CA HIS A 312 10.10 -14.95 -5.50
C HIS A 312 10.50 -15.90 -4.36
N PRO A 313 11.12 -17.06 -4.65
CA PRO A 313 11.59 -17.97 -3.62
C PRO A 313 12.63 -17.29 -2.73
N LYS A 314 12.44 -17.38 -1.41
CA LYS A 314 13.41 -16.89 -0.43
C LYS A 314 13.95 -18.05 0.37
N LEU A 315 15.26 -18.02 0.61
CA LEU A 315 15.94 -18.97 1.46
C LEU A 315 16.36 -18.24 2.73
N ASN A 316 15.85 -18.70 3.88
CA ASN A 316 16.37 -18.26 5.17
C ASN A 316 17.86 -18.66 5.27
N LYS A 317 18.66 -17.89 6.01
CA LYS A 317 20.08 -18.16 6.28
C LYS A 317 20.34 -19.57 6.79
N ASP A 318 19.45 -20.13 7.60
CA ASP A 318 19.58 -21.50 8.10
C ASP A 318 19.46 -22.53 6.97
N VAL A 319 18.55 -22.28 6.02
CA VAL A 319 18.36 -23.11 4.83
C VAL A 319 19.51 -22.91 3.85
N MET A 320 19.99 -21.68 3.67
CA MET A 320 21.19 -21.40 2.87
C MET A 320 22.40 -22.12 3.43
N TYR A 321 22.60 -22.07 4.75
CA TYR A 321 23.69 -22.79 5.42
C TYR A 321 23.60 -24.30 5.19
N ALA A 322 22.41 -24.89 5.32
CA ALA A 322 22.20 -26.31 5.06
C ALA A 322 22.45 -26.69 3.58
N ILE A 323 22.03 -25.84 2.64
CA ILE A 323 22.31 -26.02 1.21
C ILE A 323 23.82 -25.88 0.94
N ASP A 324 24.47 -24.88 1.50
CA ASP A 324 25.90 -24.64 1.33
C ASP A 324 26.73 -25.79 1.92
N ALA A 325 26.36 -26.30 3.10
CA ALA A 325 26.95 -27.48 3.72
C ALA A 325 26.85 -28.69 2.78
N PHE A 326 25.64 -28.97 2.28
CA PHE A 326 25.41 -30.02 1.29
C PHE A 326 26.26 -29.83 0.02
N MET A 327 26.31 -28.61 -0.53
CA MET A 327 27.08 -28.28 -1.73
C MET A 327 28.60 -28.42 -1.52
N ASN A 328 29.07 -28.20 -0.30
CA ASN A 328 30.45 -28.40 0.11
C ASN A 328 30.76 -29.85 0.52
N GLY A 329 29.78 -30.76 0.46
CA GLY A 329 29.92 -32.16 0.82
C GLY A 329 29.99 -32.41 2.32
N ASP A 330 29.60 -31.43 3.14
CA ASP A 330 29.47 -31.55 4.58
C ASP A 330 28.06 -32.01 4.93
N LEU A 331 27.97 -33.23 5.45
CA LEU A 331 26.74 -33.89 5.87
C LEU A 331 26.80 -34.27 7.36
N GLU A 332 27.85 -33.85 8.06
CA GLU A 332 27.98 -34.10 9.49
C GLU A 332 27.14 -33.06 10.26
N ASP A 333 26.48 -33.50 11.33
CA ASP A 333 25.73 -32.58 12.17
C ASP A 333 26.70 -31.69 12.96
N ASP A 334 26.45 -30.38 12.95
CA ASP A 334 27.19 -29.45 13.80
C ASP A 334 27.05 -29.85 15.27
N VAL A 335 28.18 -30.00 15.96
CA VAL A 335 28.19 -30.26 17.40
C VAL A 335 27.63 -29.03 18.10
N VAL A 336 26.40 -29.11 18.60
CA VAL A 336 25.77 -28.05 19.41
C VAL A 336 26.72 -27.71 20.55
N GLY A 337 27.34 -26.52 20.48
CA GLY A 337 28.30 -26.07 21.47
C GLY A 337 27.67 -26.10 22.85
N VAL A 338 28.11 -27.03 23.69
CA VAL A 338 27.96 -26.92 25.14
C VAL A 338 28.65 -25.61 25.49
N VAL A 339 27.85 -24.60 25.83
CA VAL A 339 28.35 -23.36 26.44
C VAL A 339 29.06 -23.81 27.71
N SER A 340 30.39 -23.85 27.69
CA SER A 340 31.18 -24.03 28.90
C SER A 340 30.95 -22.80 29.77
N ASP A 341 30.43 -23.03 30.97
CA ASP A 341 30.06 -22.05 32.01
C ASP A 341 31.22 -21.15 32.53
N ASP A 342 32.37 -21.12 31.84
CA ASP A 342 33.62 -20.56 32.37
C ASP A 342 33.97 -19.13 31.89
N GLU A 343 33.10 -18.44 31.15
CA GLU A 343 33.33 -17.03 30.77
C GLU A 343 32.13 -16.11 31.05
N ILE A 344 31.79 -15.94 32.33
CA ILE A 344 31.11 -14.73 32.80
C ILE A 344 32.15 -13.86 33.53
N PRO A 345 32.59 -12.73 32.96
CA PRO A 345 33.39 -11.77 33.71
C PRO A 345 32.48 -11.02 34.69
N PHE A 346 32.88 -11.03 35.97
CA PHE A 346 32.28 -10.26 37.07
C PHE A 346 32.22 -8.75 36.81
#